data_AF-A7LGC5-F1
#
_entry.id   AF-A7LGC5-F1
#
_cell.length_a   1.000
_cell.length_b   1.000
_cell.length_c   1.000
_cell.angle_alpha   90.00
_cell.angle_beta   90.00
_cell.angle_gamma   90.00
#
_symmetry.space_group_name_H-M   'P 1'
#
loop_
_entity.id
_entity.type
_entity.pdbx_description
1 polymer ?
#
loop_
_entity_poly.entity_id
_entity_poly.type
_entity_poly.pdbx_seq_one_letter_code
_entity_poly.pdbx_strand_id
1 'polypeptide(L)'
;IPKPINNEKLYYYDVNSLYPYASLNDLPGLNWNYNEFIQKPNLYDLFGFYYCKVESNNNYLGLLPFRNEKGGLSFPKGKWYGWYFSEELKLAAKYGYKIEIIKGYTTDKSKNVFEEFVNSIYQVKLKPRNNAEKNVAKLILNSLIGRFGMNPDKLVTKLLNNKEHLTVCSTRVLKNSIILDDDNYLDTFSTDINKDVCNEFGLDYTKVLNSKNFYIEKAKPISNNTISISTAAAILSYSRIYMADTMQMILNKGGRIYYTDTDSIVTNI
;
A
#
# COMPACT_ATOMS: atom_id res chain seq x y z
N ILE A 1 4.12 15.83 18.24
CA ILE A 1 2.89 15.71 19.06
C ILE A 1 2.32 17.12 19.21
N PRO A 2 1.03 17.36 18.93
CA PRO A 2 0.39 18.66 19.13
C PRO A 2 0.61 19.13 20.57
N LYS A 3 0.99 20.39 20.76
CA LYS A 3 1.01 20.99 22.10
C LYS A 3 -0.44 21.33 22.49
N PRO A 4 -0.84 21.10 23.75
CA PRO A 4 -2.18 21.45 24.20
C PRO A 4 -2.42 22.94 23.97
N ILE A 5 -3.48 23.27 23.25
CA ILE A 5 -4.01 24.62 23.13
C ILE A 5 -5.06 24.73 24.24
N ASN A 6 -5.01 25.81 25.05
CA ASN A 6 -5.98 26.11 26.13
C ASN A 6 -5.94 25.24 27.40
N ASN A 7 -4.78 24.72 27.84
CA ASN A 7 -4.66 23.92 29.09
C ASN A 7 -5.55 22.65 29.14
N GLU A 8 -6.09 22.18 28.01
CA GLU A 8 -6.82 20.92 27.96
C GLU A 8 -5.86 19.73 28.17
N LYS A 9 -6.25 18.79 29.03
CA LYS A 9 -5.51 17.54 29.22
C LYS A 9 -5.69 16.66 27.99
N LEU A 10 -4.59 16.29 27.35
CA LEU A 10 -4.57 15.42 26.18
C LEU A 10 -4.06 14.02 26.52
N TYR A 11 -4.63 13.03 25.87
CA TYR A 11 -4.27 11.62 25.96
C TYR A 11 -3.70 11.17 24.61
N TYR A 12 -2.60 10.42 24.68
CA TYR A 12 -1.96 9.79 23.51
C TYR A 12 -2.20 8.28 23.60
N TYR A 13 -2.90 7.74 22.61
CA TYR A 13 -3.14 6.30 22.46
C TYR A 13 -2.38 5.78 21.24
N ASP A 14 -1.84 4.58 21.36
CA ASP A 14 -1.03 3.91 20.34
C ASP A 14 -1.44 2.43 20.28
N VAL A 15 -1.85 1.96 19.10
CA VAL A 15 -2.28 0.58 18.93
C VAL A 15 -1.06 -0.32 18.85
N ASN A 16 -0.93 -1.21 19.83
CA ASN A 16 0.18 -2.16 19.85
C ASN A 16 0.10 -3.12 18.66
N SER A 17 1.02 -2.97 17.70
CA SER A 17 1.13 -3.83 16.52
C SER A 17 -0.13 -3.82 15.63
N LEU A 18 -0.63 -2.63 15.26
CA LEU A 18 -1.82 -2.46 14.41
C LEU A 18 -1.81 -3.32 13.15
N TYR A 19 -0.70 -3.32 12.42
CA TYR A 19 -0.53 -4.04 11.16
C TYR A 19 -0.56 -5.57 11.31
N PRO A 20 0.23 -6.17 12.23
CA PRO A 20 0.08 -7.58 12.59
C PRO A 20 -1.33 -7.95 13.02
N TYR A 21 -1.96 -7.14 13.87
CA TYR A 21 -3.33 -7.39 14.32
C TYR A 21 -4.31 -7.39 13.14
N ALA A 22 -4.21 -6.41 12.25
CA ALA A 22 -5.04 -6.33 11.05
C ALA A 22 -4.83 -7.53 10.10
N SER A 23 -3.62 -8.10 10.05
CA SER A 23 -3.31 -9.26 9.21
C SER A 23 -3.92 -10.58 9.67
N LEU A 24 -4.57 -10.60 10.85
CA LEU A 24 -5.34 -11.74 11.35
C LEU A 24 -6.76 -11.83 10.78
N ASN A 25 -7.21 -10.82 10.03
CA ASN A 25 -8.51 -10.87 9.35
C ASN A 25 -8.50 -11.81 8.14
N ASP A 26 -9.68 -12.14 7.61
CA ASP A 26 -9.83 -12.80 6.32
C ASP A 26 -9.12 -11.98 5.22
N LEU A 27 -8.29 -12.62 4.40
CA LEU A 27 -7.55 -11.95 3.32
C LEU A 27 -8.06 -12.37 1.94
N PRO A 28 -7.81 -11.56 0.90
CA PRO A 28 -8.00 -11.95 -0.49
C PRO A 28 -7.32 -13.29 -0.80
N GLY A 29 -8.08 -14.24 -1.33
CA GLY A 29 -7.59 -15.53 -1.78
C GLY A 29 -7.00 -15.50 -3.19
N LEU A 30 -7.03 -16.67 -3.83
CA LEU A 30 -6.39 -16.90 -5.13
C LEU A 30 -7.40 -16.94 -6.28
N ASN A 31 -8.69 -17.10 -6.00
CA ASN A 31 -9.72 -17.28 -7.01
C ASN A 31 -10.39 -15.95 -7.32
N TRP A 32 -9.97 -15.31 -8.41
CA TRP A 32 -10.41 -13.98 -8.80
C TRP A 32 -11.41 -14.01 -9.95
N ASN A 33 -12.51 -13.26 -9.81
CA ASN A 33 -13.51 -13.05 -10.84
C ASN A 33 -13.72 -11.55 -11.08
N TYR A 34 -13.61 -11.12 -12.32
CA TYR A 34 -13.97 -9.76 -12.71
C TYR A 34 -15.48 -9.66 -12.96
N ASN A 35 -16.11 -8.63 -12.41
CA ASN A 35 -17.54 -8.38 -12.52
C ASN A 35 -17.80 -6.93 -12.91
N GLU A 36 -18.68 -6.73 -13.88
CA GLU A 36 -19.30 -5.42 -14.17
C GLU A 36 -20.77 -5.50 -13.77
N PHE A 37 -21.22 -4.54 -12.98
CA PHE A 37 -22.53 -4.60 -12.34
C PHE A 37 -23.52 -3.73 -13.11
N ILE A 38 -24.46 -4.39 -13.80
CA ILE A 38 -25.60 -3.71 -14.43
C ILE A 38 -26.66 -3.37 -13.36
N GLN A 39 -26.88 -4.29 -12.42
CA GLN A 39 -27.76 -4.08 -11.27
C GLN A 39 -26.93 -3.87 -10.01
N LYS A 40 -27.40 -3.01 -9.11
CA LYS A 40 -26.69 -2.67 -7.88
C LYS A 40 -26.52 -3.92 -7.00
N PRO A 41 -25.29 -4.42 -6.81
CA PRO A 41 -25.08 -5.59 -5.96
C PRO A 41 -25.29 -5.21 -4.48
N ASN A 42 -25.61 -6.20 -3.66
CA ASN A 42 -25.58 -6.03 -2.22
C ASN A 42 -24.12 -5.96 -1.74
N LEU A 43 -23.72 -4.81 -1.21
CA LEU A 43 -22.36 -4.57 -0.73
C LEU A 43 -21.89 -5.60 0.31
N TYR A 44 -22.79 -6.09 1.16
CA TYR A 44 -22.42 -7.00 2.26
C TYR A 44 -22.05 -8.40 1.79
N ASP A 45 -22.50 -8.80 0.60
CA ASP A 45 -22.17 -10.09 -0.02
C ASP A 45 -20.83 -10.06 -0.76
N LEU A 46 -20.26 -8.88 -0.97
CA LEU A 46 -19.03 -8.70 -1.72
C LEU A 46 -17.79 -8.89 -0.85
N PHE A 47 -16.79 -9.54 -1.43
CA PHE A 47 -15.43 -9.60 -0.89
C PHE A 47 -14.42 -9.42 -2.02
N GLY A 48 -13.53 -8.43 -1.91
CA GLY A 48 -12.58 -8.09 -2.98
C GLY A 48 -12.42 -6.58 -3.18
N PHE A 49 -12.04 -6.16 -4.38
CA PHE A 49 -11.73 -4.76 -4.70
C PHE A 49 -12.67 -4.23 -5.79
N TYR A 50 -13.27 -3.07 -5.53
CA TYR A 50 -14.33 -2.54 -6.38
C TYR A 50 -14.10 -1.08 -6.72
N TYR A 51 -14.36 -0.73 -7.97
CA TYR A 51 -14.49 0.64 -8.43
C TYR A 51 -15.92 1.10 -8.17
N CYS A 52 -16.02 2.20 -7.42
CA CYS A 52 -17.31 2.74 -7.03
C CYS A 52 -17.34 4.25 -7.12
N LYS A 53 -18.54 4.78 -7.31
CA LYS A 53 -18.89 6.16 -7.03
C LYS A 53 -19.24 6.27 -5.55
N VAL A 54 -18.57 7.18 -4.86
CA VAL A 54 -18.72 7.42 -3.43
C VAL A 54 -19.29 8.81 -3.22
N GLU A 55 -20.26 8.92 -2.31
CA GLU A 55 -20.72 10.19 -1.75
C GLU A 55 -20.55 10.13 -0.23
N SER A 56 -19.65 10.94 0.31
CA SER A 56 -19.47 11.06 1.76
C SER A 56 -20.68 11.72 2.40
N ASN A 57 -20.83 11.52 3.70
CA ASN A 57 -21.68 12.36 4.53
C ASN A 57 -20.97 13.68 4.90
N ASN A 58 -21.64 14.50 5.71
CA ASN A 58 -21.09 15.74 6.25
C ASN A 58 -20.31 15.54 7.57
N ASN A 59 -19.87 14.32 7.90
CA ASN A 59 -19.14 14.07 9.13
C ASN A 59 -17.81 14.82 9.15
N TYR A 60 -17.32 15.12 10.36
CA TYR A 60 -16.02 15.73 10.57
C TYR A 60 -14.89 14.91 9.93
N LEU A 61 -14.91 13.59 10.14
CA LEU A 61 -13.88 12.64 9.73
C LEU A 61 -14.15 12.06 8.32
N GLY A 62 -13.16 12.16 7.42
CA GLY A 62 -13.15 11.43 6.16
C GLY A 62 -12.67 9.99 6.37
N LEU A 63 -13.38 9.01 5.81
CA LEU A 63 -13.14 7.58 6.08
C LEU A 63 -12.36 6.87 4.98
N LEU A 64 -12.57 7.27 3.73
CA LEU A 64 -12.01 6.58 2.58
C LEU A 64 -10.82 7.38 2.03
N PRO A 65 -9.64 6.75 1.86
CA PRO A 65 -8.49 7.41 1.27
C PRO A 65 -8.72 7.70 -0.22
N PHE A 66 -8.21 8.82 -0.69
CA PHE A 66 -8.20 9.18 -2.10
C PHE A 66 -6.83 9.71 -2.47
N ARG A 67 -6.25 9.12 -3.52
CA ARG A 67 -5.00 9.59 -4.10
C ARG A 67 -5.32 10.39 -5.36
N ASN A 68 -4.96 11.67 -5.37
CA ASN A 68 -5.14 12.51 -6.53
C ASN A 68 -4.11 12.19 -7.62
N GLU A 69 -4.30 12.74 -8.82
CA GLU A 69 -3.42 12.52 -9.98
C GLU A 69 -1.97 12.97 -9.74
N LYS A 70 -1.76 13.93 -8.83
CA LYS A 70 -0.44 14.42 -8.42
C LYS A 70 0.22 13.53 -7.36
N GLY A 71 -0.42 12.43 -6.97
CA GLY A 71 0.07 11.48 -5.97
C GLY A 71 -0.23 11.85 -4.52
N GLY A 72 -0.88 12.98 -4.26
CA GLY A 72 -1.27 13.41 -2.91
C GLY A 72 -2.38 12.53 -2.32
N LEU A 73 -2.20 12.09 -1.08
CA LEU A 73 -3.19 11.32 -0.31
C LEU A 73 -4.05 12.26 0.53
N SER A 74 -5.36 12.08 0.47
CA SER A 74 -6.34 12.82 1.27
C SER A 74 -7.51 11.91 1.67
N PHE A 75 -8.35 12.38 2.60
CA PHE A 75 -9.62 11.73 2.97
C PHE A 75 -10.75 12.71 2.66
N PRO A 76 -11.14 12.84 1.39
CA PRO A 76 -11.99 13.93 0.92
C PRO A 76 -13.44 13.78 1.40
N LYS A 77 -14.16 14.91 1.33
CA LYS A 77 -15.62 14.95 1.44
C LYS A 77 -16.22 15.25 0.07
N GLY A 78 -17.48 14.90 -0.12
CA GLY A 78 -18.22 15.13 -1.35
C GLY A 78 -18.34 13.86 -2.20
N LYS A 79 -18.18 14.01 -3.52
CA LYS A 79 -18.40 12.93 -4.50
C LYS A 79 -17.15 12.66 -5.30
N TRP A 80 -16.78 11.40 -5.42
CA TRP A 80 -15.65 10.97 -6.26
C TRP A 80 -15.80 9.52 -6.69
N TYR A 81 -14.89 9.08 -7.54
CA TYR A 81 -14.77 7.69 -7.95
C TYR A 81 -13.44 7.13 -7.47
N GLY A 82 -13.42 5.87 -7.06
CA GLY A 82 -12.19 5.23 -6.59
C GLY A 82 -12.29 3.73 -6.45
N TRP A 83 -11.13 3.10 -6.33
CA TRP A 83 -10.98 1.67 -6.04
C TRP A 83 -10.80 1.45 -4.54
N TYR A 84 -11.60 0.56 -3.98
CA TYR A 84 -11.60 0.27 -2.55
C TYR A 84 -11.76 -1.21 -2.27
N PHE A 85 -11.20 -1.64 -1.14
CA PHE A 85 -11.48 -2.95 -0.60
C PHE A 85 -12.92 -2.98 -0.04
N SER A 86 -13.64 -4.09 -0.25
CA SER A 86 -15.05 -4.23 0.13
C SER A 86 -15.31 -3.93 1.61
N GLU A 87 -14.40 -4.32 2.51
CA GLU A 87 -14.60 -4.11 3.94
C GLU A 87 -14.50 -2.63 4.33
N GLU A 88 -13.67 -1.84 3.64
CA GLU A 88 -13.63 -0.39 3.82
C GLU A 88 -14.92 0.27 3.33
N LEU A 89 -15.47 -0.22 2.22
CA LEU A 89 -16.76 0.24 1.73
C LEU A 89 -17.89 -0.09 2.72
N LYS A 90 -17.88 -1.28 3.33
CA LYS A 90 -18.85 -1.67 4.37
C LYS A 90 -18.77 -0.74 5.58
N LEU A 91 -17.57 -0.37 6.02
CA LEU A 91 -17.38 0.62 7.08
C LEU A 91 -17.92 2.01 6.68
N ALA A 92 -17.58 2.49 5.49
CA ALA A 92 -18.05 3.78 5.02
C ALA A 92 -19.59 3.82 4.94
N ALA A 93 -20.21 2.75 4.44
CA ALA A 93 -21.66 2.58 4.40
C ALA A 93 -22.28 2.55 5.81
N LYS A 94 -21.68 1.83 6.77
CA LYS A 94 -22.09 1.83 8.19
C LYS A 94 -22.14 3.24 8.76
N TYR A 95 -21.23 4.12 8.33
CA TYR A 95 -21.21 5.51 8.75
C TYR A 95 -21.97 6.47 7.83
N GLY A 96 -22.77 5.97 6.89
CA GLY A 96 -23.71 6.78 6.11
C GLY A 96 -23.17 7.31 4.79
N TYR A 97 -22.05 6.77 4.28
CA TYR A 97 -21.62 7.04 2.91
C TYR A 97 -22.56 6.32 1.94
N LYS A 98 -22.89 6.98 0.82
CA LYS A 98 -23.61 6.32 -0.27
C LYS A 98 -22.58 5.77 -1.25
N ILE A 99 -22.73 4.49 -1.57
CA ILE A 99 -21.80 3.74 -2.40
C ILE A 99 -22.57 3.12 -3.55
N GLU A 100 -22.10 3.38 -4.77
CA GLU A 100 -22.59 2.80 -6.01
C GLU A 100 -21.44 2.04 -6.67
N ILE A 101 -21.56 0.71 -6.70
CA ILE A 101 -20.54 -0.19 -7.22
C ILE A 101 -20.73 -0.35 -8.72
N ILE A 102 -19.65 -0.14 -9.48
CA ILE A 102 -19.68 -0.12 -10.95
C ILE A 102 -19.07 -1.42 -11.49
N LYS A 103 -17.87 -1.75 -11.02
CA LYS A 103 -17.12 -2.94 -11.42
C LYS A 103 -16.14 -3.36 -10.34
N GLY A 104 -15.64 -4.57 -10.41
CA GLY A 104 -14.61 -5.00 -9.47
C GLY A 104 -14.11 -6.41 -9.66
N TYR A 105 -13.17 -6.76 -8.80
CA TYR A 105 -12.56 -8.07 -8.70
C TYR A 105 -13.01 -8.71 -7.40
N THR A 106 -13.84 -9.73 -7.52
CA THR A 106 -14.32 -10.55 -6.41
C THR A 106 -13.36 -11.71 -6.17
N THR A 107 -13.12 -12.05 -4.91
CA THR A 107 -12.23 -13.15 -4.52
C THR A 107 -12.84 -13.99 -3.41
N ASP A 108 -12.40 -15.24 -3.34
CA ASP A 108 -12.58 -16.05 -2.14
C ASP A 108 -11.80 -15.48 -0.94
N LYS A 109 -12.19 -15.92 0.26
CA LYS A 109 -11.57 -15.53 1.53
C LYS A 109 -10.55 -16.58 1.95
N SER A 110 -9.31 -16.17 2.13
CA SER A 110 -8.30 -16.97 2.82
C SER A 110 -8.29 -16.63 4.31
N LYS A 111 -8.53 -17.63 5.15
CA LYS A 111 -8.59 -17.47 6.61
C LYS A 111 -7.25 -17.80 7.25
N ASN A 112 -6.95 -17.13 8.36
CA ASN A 112 -5.82 -17.45 9.23
C ASN A 112 -4.45 -17.48 8.54
N VAL A 113 -4.30 -16.76 7.42
CA VAL A 113 -3.12 -16.80 6.55
C VAL A 113 -1.83 -16.48 7.32
N PHE A 114 -1.89 -15.50 8.22
CA PHE A 114 -0.74 -15.06 9.02
C PHE A 114 -0.89 -15.35 10.51
N GLU A 115 -1.88 -16.14 10.92
CA GLU A 115 -2.18 -16.34 12.34
C GLU A 115 -1.00 -16.95 13.10
N GLU A 116 -0.48 -18.07 12.63
CA GLU A 116 0.66 -18.74 13.26
C GLU A 116 1.92 -17.87 13.25
N PHE A 117 2.20 -17.20 12.13
CA PHE A 117 3.34 -16.29 11.99
C PHE A 117 3.25 -15.11 12.96
N VAL A 118 2.11 -14.41 13.00
CA VAL A 118 1.92 -13.26 13.88
C VAL A 118 2.00 -13.70 15.34
N ASN A 119 1.30 -14.78 15.71
CA ASN A 119 1.28 -15.26 17.09
C ASN A 119 2.69 -15.66 17.57
N SER A 120 3.43 -16.43 16.77
CA SER A 120 4.79 -16.88 17.15
C SER A 120 5.75 -15.70 17.33
N ILE A 121 5.81 -14.77 16.38
CA ILE A 121 6.73 -13.62 16.48
C ILE A 121 6.26 -12.62 17.56
N TYR A 122 4.96 -12.47 17.75
CA TYR A 122 4.41 -11.61 18.81
C TYR A 122 4.75 -12.15 20.20
N GLN A 123 4.76 -13.47 20.41
CA GLN A 123 5.24 -14.04 21.69
C GLN A 123 6.70 -13.67 21.98
N VAL A 124 7.56 -13.67 20.96
CA VAL A 124 8.96 -13.22 21.10
C VAL A 124 9.02 -11.72 21.47
N LYS A 125 8.16 -10.88 20.86
CA LYS A 125 8.06 -9.44 21.19
C LYS A 125 7.58 -9.22 22.64
N LEU A 126 6.68 -10.07 23.15
CA LEU A 126 6.15 -9.98 24.51
C LEU A 126 7.14 -10.44 25.58
N LYS A 127 7.89 -11.52 25.31
CA LYS A 127 8.86 -12.12 26.22
C LYS A 127 10.27 -12.14 25.61
N PRO A 128 10.85 -10.98 25.29
CA PRO A 128 12.17 -10.92 24.68
C PRO A 128 13.26 -11.20 25.73
N ARG A 129 14.31 -11.90 25.33
CA ARG A 129 15.53 -12.10 26.14
C ARG A 129 16.29 -10.80 26.35
N ASN A 130 16.22 -9.88 25.38
CA ASN A 130 16.87 -8.58 25.43
C ASN A 130 16.19 -7.57 24.49
N ASN A 131 16.60 -6.30 24.57
CA ASN A 131 16.04 -5.23 23.73
C ASN A 131 16.26 -5.45 22.23
N ALA A 132 17.37 -6.07 21.82
CA ALA A 132 17.65 -6.33 20.41
C ALA A 132 16.63 -7.33 19.84
N GLU A 133 16.34 -8.41 20.56
CA GLU A 133 15.33 -9.40 20.16
C GLU A 133 13.93 -8.77 20.07
N LYS A 134 13.56 -7.92 21.04
CA LYS A 134 12.30 -7.17 20.99
C LYS A 134 12.18 -6.33 19.71
N ASN A 135 13.26 -5.62 19.36
CA ASN A 135 13.31 -4.76 18.19
C ASN A 135 13.27 -5.57 16.89
N VAL A 136 13.99 -6.68 16.82
CA VAL A 136 13.96 -7.60 15.67
C VAL A 136 12.55 -8.18 15.49
N ALA A 137 11.91 -8.66 16.56
CA ALA A 137 10.54 -9.16 16.49
C ALA A 137 9.56 -8.08 16.01
N LYS A 138 9.69 -6.84 16.50
CA LYS A 138 8.90 -5.70 16.02
C LYS A 138 9.12 -5.43 14.52
N LEU A 139 10.38 -5.46 14.05
CA LEU A 139 10.72 -5.25 12.64
C LEU A 139 10.15 -6.35 11.75
N ILE A 140 10.27 -7.62 12.16
CA ILE A 140 9.73 -8.76 11.41
C ILE A 140 8.22 -8.61 11.26
N LEU A 141 7.50 -8.33 12.35
CA LEU A 141 6.06 -8.12 12.34
C LEU A 141 5.63 -6.98 11.40
N ASN A 142 6.34 -5.85 11.43
CA ASN A 142 6.00 -4.69 10.59
C ASN A 142 6.44 -4.85 9.12
N SER A 143 7.49 -5.64 8.85
CA SER A 143 8.01 -5.83 7.50
C SER A 143 7.13 -6.72 6.62
N LEU A 144 6.22 -7.50 7.20
CA LEU A 144 5.27 -8.36 6.48
C LEU A 144 4.51 -7.59 5.39
N ILE A 145 3.84 -6.50 5.76
CA ILE A 145 3.06 -5.69 4.81
C ILE A 145 3.97 -5.05 3.77
N GLY A 146 5.12 -4.51 4.21
CA GLY A 146 6.09 -3.89 3.31
C GLY A 146 6.58 -4.87 2.24
N ARG A 147 6.73 -6.15 2.59
CA ARG A 147 7.12 -7.21 1.65
C ARG A 147 6.03 -7.48 0.61
N PHE A 148 4.78 -7.62 1.03
CA PHE A 148 3.67 -7.89 0.10
C PHE A 148 3.29 -6.67 -0.76
N GLY A 149 3.55 -5.46 -0.27
CA GLY A 149 3.28 -4.21 -0.98
C GLY A 149 4.47 -3.64 -1.76
N MET A 150 5.53 -4.43 -1.99
CA MET A 150 6.68 -3.97 -2.78
C MET A 150 6.25 -3.64 -4.21
N ASN A 151 6.80 -2.57 -4.77
CA ASN A 151 6.60 -2.25 -6.18
C ASN A 151 7.21 -3.37 -7.04
N PRO A 152 6.43 -4.03 -7.93
CA PRO A 152 6.99 -5.00 -8.87
C PRO A 152 8.00 -4.36 -9.83
N ASP A 153 7.81 -3.09 -10.17
CA ASP A 153 8.72 -2.34 -11.04
C ASP A 153 9.97 -1.93 -10.26
N LYS A 154 11.05 -2.68 -10.46
CA LYS A 154 12.34 -2.40 -9.85
C LYS A 154 13.15 -1.46 -10.72
N LEU A 155 13.15 -0.20 -10.34
CA LEU A 155 14.16 0.73 -10.81
C LEU A 155 15.48 0.43 -10.09
N VAL A 156 16.57 0.45 -10.84
CA VAL A 156 17.93 0.41 -10.29
C VAL A 156 18.59 1.76 -10.50
N THR A 157 19.32 2.22 -9.48
CA THR A 157 20.21 3.37 -9.61
C THR A 157 21.63 2.87 -9.68
N LYS A 158 22.36 3.20 -10.75
CA LYS A 158 23.75 2.81 -10.94
C LYS A 158 24.60 4.00 -11.38
N LEU A 159 25.84 4.01 -10.92
CA LEU A 159 26.90 4.84 -11.49
C LEU A 159 27.37 4.14 -12.76
N LEU A 160 27.24 4.81 -13.90
CA LEU A 160 27.52 4.30 -15.23
C LEU A 160 28.55 5.18 -15.92
N ASN A 161 29.45 4.58 -16.71
CA ASN A 161 30.25 5.36 -17.65
C ASN A 161 29.40 5.78 -18.88
N ASN A 162 29.92 6.64 -19.75
CA ASN A 162 29.19 7.15 -20.90
C ASN A 162 28.67 6.02 -21.82
N LYS A 163 29.48 4.99 -22.06
CA LYS A 163 29.06 3.84 -22.90
C LYS A 163 27.89 3.08 -22.28
N GLU A 164 27.91 2.87 -20.97
CA GLU A 164 26.83 2.21 -20.23
C GLU A 164 25.57 3.07 -20.17
N HIS A 165 25.71 4.38 -19.96
CA HIS A 165 24.62 5.36 -20.00
C HIS A 165 23.89 5.31 -21.35
N LEU A 166 24.61 5.43 -22.46
CA LEU A 166 24.04 5.37 -23.81
C LEU A 166 23.33 4.02 -24.07
N THR A 167 23.89 2.94 -23.52
CA THR A 167 23.28 1.60 -23.59
C THR A 167 21.95 1.56 -22.85
N VAL A 168 21.87 2.15 -21.65
CA VAL A 168 20.63 2.24 -20.88
C VAL A 168 19.59 3.09 -21.61
N CYS A 169 19.97 4.30 -22.05
CA CYS A 169 19.09 5.23 -22.76
C CYS A 169 18.46 4.63 -24.02
N SER A 170 19.21 3.78 -24.74
CA SER A 170 18.74 3.16 -25.99
C SER A 170 18.01 1.83 -25.80
N THR A 171 17.98 1.25 -24.60
CA THR A 171 17.38 -0.08 -24.38
C THR A 171 16.37 -0.18 -23.25
N ARG A 172 16.31 0.79 -22.34
CA ARG A 172 15.55 0.71 -21.09
C ARG A 172 14.82 2.02 -20.82
N VAL A 173 13.78 1.96 -19.98
CA VAL A 173 13.08 3.17 -19.54
C VAL A 173 13.94 3.89 -18.51
N LEU A 174 14.56 5.00 -18.93
CA LEU A 174 15.27 5.91 -18.04
C LEU A 174 14.26 6.75 -17.24
N LYS A 175 14.36 6.70 -15.91
CA LYS A 175 13.49 7.48 -15.02
C LYS A 175 14.13 8.78 -14.59
N ASN A 176 15.44 8.76 -14.37
CA ASN A 176 16.23 9.92 -13.96
C ASN A 176 17.68 9.70 -14.39
N SER A 177 18.39 10.79 -14.69
CA SER A 177 19.83 10.77 -14.96
C SER A 177 20.47 12.04 -14.40
N ILE A 178 21.57 11.88 -13.68
CA ILE A 178 22.36 12.97 -13.14
C ILE A 178 23.77 12.84 -13.71
N ILE A 179 24.20 13.86 -14.46
CA ILE A 179 25.57 13.95 -14.97
C ILE A 179 26.47 14.38 -13.81
N LEU A 180 27.49 13.58 -13.50
CA LEU A 180 28.46 13.89 -12.44
C LEU A 180 29.72 14.55 -13.02
N ASP A 181 30.19 14.04 -14.16
CA ASP A 181 31.27 14.60 -14.97
C ASP A 181 31.14 14.11 -16.43
N ASP A 182 32.17 14.33 -17.25
CA ASP A 182 32.16 14.03 -18.69
C ASP A 182 31.96 12.54 -19.02
N ASP A 183 32.32 11.62 -18.11
CA ASP A 183 32.19 10.18 -18.34
C ASP A 183 31.25 9.48 -17.34
N ASN A 184 30.90 10.12 -16.22
CA ASN A 184 30.13 9.46 -15.16
C ASN A 184 28.69 9.99 -15.03
N TYR A 185 27.75 9.04 -15.02
CA TYR A 185 26.31 9.27 -14.94
C TYR A 185 25.73 8.48 -13.77
N LEU A 186 24.88 9.11 -12.95
CA LEU A 186 24.06 8.43 -11.97
C LEU A 186 22.65 8.25 -12.53
N ASP A 187 22.39 7.08 -13.11
CA ASP A 187 21.15 6.78 -13.81
C ASP A 187 20.22 5.92 -12.96
N THR A 188 18.94 6.26 -12.98
CA THR A 188 17.84 5.45 -12.45
C THR A 188 16.99 4.93 -13.61
N PHE A 189 16.91 3.61 -13.79
CA PHE A 189 16.25 3.01 -14.96
C PHE A 189 15.59 1.66 -14.65
N SER A 190 14.66 1.22 -15.52
CA SER A 190 14.03 -0.10 -15.44
C SER A 190 15.03 -1.20 -15.79
N THR A 191 15.07 -2.30 -15.02
CA THR A 191 16.01 -3.39 -15.32
C THR A 191 15.72 -4.10 -16.65
N ASP A 192 14.43 -4.18 -17.01
CA ASP A 192 13.98 -4.87 -18.21
C ASP A 192 14.20 -4.02 -19.46
N ILE A 193 14.59 -4.71 -20.55
CA ILE A 193 14.74 -4.11 -21.87
C ILE A 193 13.34 -3.75 -22.38
N ASN A 194 13.17 -2.50 -22.81
CA ASN A 194 11.90 -1.98 -23.29
C ASN A 194 11.88 -1.98 -24.82
N LYS A 195 10.87 -2.65 -25.40
CA LYS A 195 10.72 -2.79 -26.84
C LYS A 195 10.51 -1.45 -27.54
N ASP A 196 9.72 -0.56 -26.96
CA ASP A 196 9.39 0.74 -27.58
C ASP A 196 10.62 1.64 -27.60
N VAL A 197 11.39 1.67 -26.51
CA VAL A 197 12.69 2.36 -26.45
C VAL A 197 13.65 1.79 -27.50
N CYS A 198 13.80 0.46 -27.59
CA CYS A 198 14.66 -0.13 -28.62
C CYS A 198 14.25 0.30 -30.03
N ASN A 199 12.95 0.30 -30.34
CA ASN A 199 12.46 0.70 -31.66
C ASN A 199 12.72 2.19 -31.95
N GLU A 200 12.56 3.06 -30.95
CA GLU A 200 12.84 4.50 -31.06
C GLU A 200 14.30 4.77 -31.45
N PHE A 201 15.23 3.98 -30.89
CA PHE A 201 16.65 4.06 -31.19
C PHE A 201 17.11 3.15 -32.35
N GLY A 202 16.17 2.55 -33.09
CA GLY A 202 16.46 1.71 -34.26
C GLY A 202 17.15 0.37 -33.94
N LEU A 203 17.03 -0.12 -32.70
CA LEU A 203 17.61 -1.38 -32.25
C LEU A 203 16.65 -2.55 -32.43
N ASP A 204 17.19 -3.69 -32.89
CA ASP A 204 16.47 -4.96 -32.94
C ASP A 204 16.30 -5.53 -31.51
N TYR A 205 15.12 -5.34 -30.94
CA TYR A 205 14.76 -5.81 -29.60
C TYR A 205 15.13 -7.28 -29.36
N THR A 206 14.92 -8.16 -30.34
CA THR A 206 15.18 -9.61 -30.19
C THR A 206 16.67 -9.89 -30.09
N LYS A 207 17.49 -9.17 -30.88
CA LYS A 207 18.95 -9.28 -30.78
C LYS A 207 19.47 -8.72 -29.46
N VAL A 208 18.96 -7.56 -29.03
CA VAL A 208 19.34 -6.94 -27.74
C VAL A 208 19.03 -7.89 -26.58
N LEU A 209 17.85 -8.50 -26.57
CA LEU A 209 17.43 -9.46 -25.53
C LEU A 209 18.36 -10.69 -25.43
N ASN A 210 18.87 -11.16 -26.56
CA ASN A 210 19.71 -12.36 -26.66
C ASN A 210 21.22 -12.09 -26.51
N SER A 211 21.62 -10.82 -26.44
CA SER A 211 23.03 -10.43 -26.39
C SER A 211 23.62 -10.58 -24.97
N LYS A 212 24.74 -11.31 -24.86
CA LYS A 212 25.42 -11.56 -23.57
C LYS A 212 26.03 -10.30 -22.92
N ASN A 213 26.29 -9.26 -23.72
CA ASN A 213 26.95 -8.03 -23.26
C ASN A 213 25.99 -7.01 -22.61
N PHE A 214 24.67 -7.24 -22.63
CA PHE A 214 23.67 -6.34 -22.06
C PHE A 214 23.17 -6.78 -20.68
N TYR A 215 23.73 -7.88 -20.15
CA TYR A 215 23.49 -8.36 -18.80
C TYR A 215 24.28 -7.50 -17.79
N ILE A 216 23.90 -6.23 -17.64
CA ILE A 216 24.05 -5.56 -16.35
C ILE A 216 23.34 -6.50 -15.37
N GLU A 217 24.09 -7.11 -14.45
CA GLU A 217 23.65 -8.20 -13.57
C GLU A 217 22.14 -8.15 -13.37
N LYS A 218 21.42 -9.15 -13.92
CA LYS A 218 20.01 -9.34 -13.60
C LYS A 218 19.96 -9.37 -12.08
N ALA A 219 19.60 -8.27 -11.44
CA ALA A 219 19.17 -8.28 -10.06
C ALA A 219 18.16 -9.41 -10.05
N LYS A 220 18.44 -10.51 -9.35
CA LYS A 220 17.59 -11.71 -9.39
C LYS A 220 16.17 -11.19 -9.30
N PRO A 221 15.33 -11.36 -10.33
CA PRO A 221 13.97 -10.89 -10.24
C PRO A 221 13.47 -11.51 -8.95
N ILE A 222 13.05 -10.67 -8.00
CA ILE A 222 12.28 -11.22 -6.90
C ILE A 222 11.12 -11.82 -7.67
N SER A 223 10.95 -13.14 -7.61
CA SER A 223 9.84 -13.76 -8.32
C SER A 223 8.60 -13.00 -7.91
N ASN A 224 7.80 -12.55 -8.87
CA ASN A 224 6.53 -11.87 -8.60
C ASN A 224 5.66 -12.69 -7.62
N ASN A 225 5.95 -13.99 -7.50
CA ASN A 225 5.45 -14.93 -6.51
C ASN A 225 5.69 -14.58 -5.04
N THR A 226 6.41 -13.50 -4.69
CA THR A 226 6.57 -13.07 -3.27
C THR A 226 5.92 -11.73 -2.94
N ILE A 227 5.20 -11.14 -3.91
CA ILE A 227 4.46 -9.88 -3.76
C ILE A 227 2.97 -10.20 -3.87
N SER A 228 2.14 -9.57 -3.04
CA SER A 228 0.69 -9.65 -3.13
C SER A 228 0.09 -8.30 -2.78
N ILE A 229 -0.15 -7.49 -3.83
CA ILE A 229 -0.69 -6.14 -3.70
C ILE A 229 -2.07 -6.18 -3.05
N SER A 230 -2.89 -7.18 -3.40
CA SER A 230 -4.23 -7.38 -2.83
C SER A 230 -4.16 -7.67 -1.32
N THR A 231 -3.24 -8.53 -0.89
CA THR A 231 -3.01 -8.83 0.53
C THR A 231 -2.56 -7.58 1.28
N ALA A 232 -1.56 -6.86 0.78
CA ALA A 232 -1.07 -5.63 1.42
C ALA A 232 -2.17 -4.56 1.51
N ALA A 233 -2.92 -4.35 0.42
CA ALA A 233 -4.03 -3.40 0.39
C ALA A 233 -5.13 -3.78 1.38
N ALA A 234 -5.50 -5.06 1.50
CA ALA A 234 -6.49 -5.52 2.47
C ALA A 234 -6.04 -5.28 3.91
N ILE A 235 -4.80 -5.62 4.27
CA ILE A 235 -4.28 -5.40 5.63
C ILE A 235 -4.26 -3.90 5.97
N LEU A 236 -3.76 -3.05 5.07
CA LEU A 236 -3.79 -1.60 5.27
C LEU A 236 -5.22 -1.06 5.43
N SER A 237 -6.18 -1.63 4.70
CA SER A 237 -7.59 -1.30 4.79
C SER A 237 -8.17 -1.68 6.15
N TYR A 238 -7.90 -2.90 6.63
CA TYR A 238 -8.29 -3.33 7.98
C TYR A 238 -7.67 -2.47 9.09
N SER A 239 -6.42 -2.06 8.95
CA SER A 239 -5.78 -1.12 9.89
C SER A 239 -6.51 0.23 9.91
N ARG A 240 -6.85 0.79 8.75
CA ARG A 240 -7.63 2.04 8.68
C ARG A 240 -9.04 1.86 9.24
N ILE A 241 -9.67 0.71 9.02
CA ILE A 241 -10.99 0.39 9.57
C ILE A 241 -10.95 0.44 11.10
N TYR A 242 -9.97 -0.23 11.72
CA TYR A 242 -9.80 -0.24 13.17
C TYR A 242 -9.61 1.18 13.74
N MET A 243 -8.77 1.98 13.10
CA MET A 243 -8.52 3.36 13.51
C MET A 243 -9.76 4.24 13.32
N ALA A 244 -10.48 4.08 12.22
CA ALA A 244 -11.72 4.81 11.94
C ALA A 244 -12.83 4.49 12.95
N ASP A 245 -13.05 3.22 13.27
CA ASP A 245 -14.00 2.81 14.32
C ASP A 245 -13.60 3.39 15.69
N THR A 246 -12.31 3.38 16.03
CA THR A 246 -11.80 3.95 17.29
C THR A 246 -12.01 5.45 17.35
N MET A 247 -11.68 6.17 16.27
CA MET A 247 -11.92 7.61 16.16
C MET A 247 -13.41 7.93 16.27
N GLN A 248 -14.27 7.17 15.59
CA GLN A 248 -15.70 7.40 15.65
C GLN A 248 -16.29 7.10 17.04
N MET A 249 -15.75 6.11 17.76
CA MET A 249 -16.09 5.86 19.17
C MET A 249 -15.76 7.07 20.06
N ILE A 250 -14.58 7.67 19.88
CA ILE A 250 -14.17 8.88 20.62
C ILE A 250 -15.16 10.03 20.33
N LEU A 251 -15.45 10.29 19.06
CA LEU A 251 -16.39 11.35 18.65
C LEU A 251 -17.79 11.11 19.22
N ASN A 252 -18.28 9.87 19.19
CA ASN A 252 -19.60 9.52 19.72
C ASN A 252 -19.70 9.70 21.25
N LYS A 253 -18.57 9.63 21.97
CA LYS A 253 -18.49 9.93 23.41
C LYS A 253 -18.34 11.42 23.72
N GLY A 254 -18.41 12.29 22.69
CA GLY A 254 -18.22 13.74 22.83
C GLY A 254 -16.75 14.16 22.89
N GLY A 255 -15.81 13.26 22.60
CA GLY A 255 -14.39 13.54 22.51
C GLY A 255 -14.01 14.33 21.26
N ARG A 256 -12.86 14.98 21.32
CA ARG A 256 -12.25 15.70 20.20
C ARG A 256 -10.96 15.00 19.79
N ILE A 257 -10.78 14.82 18.49
CA ILE A 257 -9.55 14.27 17.91
C ILE A 257 -8.70 15.43 17.40
N TYR A 258 -7.49 15.55 17.94
CA TYR A 258 -6.53 16.63 17.61
C TYR A 258 -5.50 16.17 16.58
N TYR A 259 -5.16 14.88 16.58
CA TYR A 259 -4.17 14.30 15.70
C TYR A 259 -4.35 12.80 15.58
N THR A 260 -3.99 12.25 14.43
CA THR A 260 -3.82 10.82 14.22
C THR A 260 -2.65 10.60 13.27
N ASP A 261 -1.88 9.55 13.53
CA ASP A 261 -0.81 9.09 12.65
C ASP A 261 -0.73 7.58 12.74
N THR A 262 -1.08 6.93 11.63
CA THR A 262 -1.01 5.48 11.42
C THR A 262 -1.77 4.65 12.45
N ASP A 263 -1.19 4.44 13.62
CA ASP A 263 -1.68 3.64 14.75
C ASP A 263 -1.89 4.46 16.03
N SER A 264 -1.71 5.78 15.96
CA SER A 264 -1.83 6.68 17.10
C SER A 264 -2.97 7.69 16.98
N ILE A 265 -3.54 8.07 18.13
CA ILE A 265 -4.60 9.10 18.25
C ILE A 265 -4.27 10.01 19.44
N VAL A 266 -4.41 11.32 19.23
CA VAL A 266 -4.41 12.35 20.28
C VAL A 266 -5.81 12.88 20.48
N THR A 267 -6.32 12.78 21.70
CA THR A 267 -7.70 13.10 22.08
C THR A 267 -7.76 13.73 23.47
N ASN A 268 -8.89 14.36 23.83
CA ASN A 268 -9.13 14.91 25.17
C ASN A 268 -9.83 13.93 26.14
N ILE A 269 -10.21 12.74 25.65
CA ILE A 269 -10.82 11.64 26.43
C ILE A 269 -10.17 10.31 26.17
#